data_AF-A0A351BKJ0-F1
#
_entry.id   AF-A0A351BKJ0-F1
#
_cell.length_a   1.000
_cell.length_b   1.000
_cell.length_c   1.000
_cell.angle_alpha   90.00
_cell.angle_beta   90.00
_cell.angle_gamma   90.00
#
_symmetry.space_group_name_H-M   'P 1'
#
loop_
_entity.id
_entity.type
_entity.pdbx_description
1 polymer ?
#
loop_
_entity_poly.entity_id
_entity_poly.type
_entity_poly.pdbx_seq_one_letter_code
_entity_poly.pdbx_strand_id
1 'polypeptide(L)' 'RPCAPPPPPRADDSQSTTLVGLDPAGEGAGYAGGILSAAIDGIRVAEAVTRDLLAAGGSCA' A
#
# COMPACT_ATOMS: atom_id res chain seq x y z
N ARG A 1 8.60 -8.66 -15.93
CA ARG A 1 7.97 -9.99 -16.08
C ARG A 1 6.77 -9.85 -17.02
N PRO A 2 6.75 -10.44 -18.22
CA PRO A 2 5.72 -10.13 -19.24
C PRO A 2 4.39 -10.88 -19.08
N CYS A 3 4.20 -11.69 -18.02
CA CYS A 3 3.04 -12.58 -17.84
C CYS A 3 2.28 -12.37 -16.50
N ALA A 4 2.81 -11.58 -15.56
CA ALA A 4 2.09 -11.33 -14.32
C ALA A 4 0.89 -10.40 -14.61
N PRO A 5 -0.28 -10.64 -14.00
CA PRO A 5 -1.39 -9.70 -14.09
C PRO A 5 -0.92 -8.32 -13.58
N PRO A 6 -1.46 -7.22 -14.14
CA PRO A 6 -1.13 -5.90 -13.64
C PRO A 6 -1.47 -5.82 -12.14
N PRO A 7 -0.67 -5.10 -11.34
CA PRO A 7 -1.02 -4.87 -9.95
C PRO A 7 -2.41 -4.23 -9.85
N PRO A 8 -3.13 -4.42 -8.74
CA PRO A 8 -4.40 -3.73 -8.53
C PRO A 8 -4.20 -2.20 -8.60
N PRO A 9 -5.25 -1.40 -8.80
CA PRO A 9 -5.14 0.04 -8.71
C PRO A 9 -4.89 0.47 -7.26
N ARG A 10 -3.84 1.27 -7.05
CA ARG A 10 -3.44 1.87 -5.77
C ARG A 10 -3.19 3.36 -5.99
N ALA A 11 -3.69 4.18 -5.06
CA ALA A 11 -3.51 5.61 -5.07
C ALA A 11 -2.13 6.01 -4.48
N ASP A 12 -1.78 7.29 -4.56
CA ASP A 12 -0.48 7.80 -4.12
C ASP A 12 -0.24 7.65 -2.60
N ASP A 13 -1.33 7.54 -1.84
CA ASP A 13 -1.38 7.22 -0.41
C ASP A 13 -1.17 5.72 -0.11
N SER A 14 -0.87 4.91 -1.12
CA SER A 14 -0.73 3.44 -1.01
C SER A 14 -2.02 2.67 -0.68
N GLN A 15 -3.18 3.34 -0.68
CA GLN A 15 -4.49 2.71 -0.49
C GLN A 15 -5.08 2.21 -1.80
N SER A 16 -5.96 1.22 -1.71
CA SER A 16 -6.79 0.79 -2.83
C SER A 16 -7.78 1.89 -3.21
N THR A 17 -7.97 2.11 -4.51
CA THR A 17 -8.95 3.09 -5.02
C THR A 17 -10.41 2.70 -4.74
N THR A 18 -10.66 1.42 -4.41
CA THR A 18 -12.02 0.87 -4.30
C THR A 18 -12.40 0.55 -2.85
N LEU A 19 -11.43 0.24 -1.97
CA LEU A 19 -11.67 -0.12 -0.58
C LEU A 19 -10.74 0.68 0.34
N VAL A 20 -11.31 1.57 1.13
CA VAL A 20 -10.58 2.37 2.12
C VAL A 20 -10.05 1.46 3.24
N GLY A 21 -8.79 1.65 3.62
CA GLY A 21 -8.10 0.84 4.64
C GLY A 21 -7.54 -0.47 4.11
N LEU A 22 -7.53 -0.67 2.80
CA LEU A 22 -6.86 -1.79 2.14
C LEU A 22 -5.64 -1.28 1.39
N ASP A 23 -4.45 -1.64 1.87
CA ASP A 23 -3.18 -1.25 1.27
C ASP A 23 -2.48 -2.45 0.59
N PRO A 24 -2.63 -2.62 -0.73
CA PRO A 24 -1.96 -3.69 -1.43
C PRO A 24 -0.45 -3.39 -1.55
N ALA A 25 0.38 -4.32 -1.06
CA ALA A 25 1.83 -4.17 -0.95
C ALA A 25 2.61 -5.43 -1.34
N GLY A 26 3.87 -5.25 -1.70
CA GLY A 26 4.84 -6.32 -1.94
C GLY A 26 4.64 -7.09 -3.24
N GLU A 27 5.28 -8.27 -3.32
CA GLU A 27 5.27 -9.11 -4.52
C GLU A 27 3.90 -9.76 -4.76
N GLY A 28 3.20 -10.15 -3.70
CA GLY A 28 1.87 -10.75 -3.80
C GLY A 28 0.83 -9.83 -4.45
N ALA A 29 0.99 -8.51 -4.27
CA ALA A 29 0.18 -7.50 -4.92
C ALA A 29 0.77 -7.01 -6.26
N GLY A 30 1.98 -7.43 -6.63
CA GLY A 30 2.64 -7.02 -7.87
C GLY A 30 3.35 -5.67 -7.83
N TYR A 31 3.58 -5.07 -6.65
CA TYR A 31 4.32 -3.81 -6.49
C TYR A 31 5.82 -3.98 -6.22
N ALA A 32 6.26 -5.21 -5.97
CA ALA A 32 7.67 -5.56 -5.75
C ALA A 32 8.08 -6.82 -6.52
N GLY A 33 9.38 -7.03 -6.72
CA GLY A 33 9.93 -8.13 -7.53
C GLY A 33 10.94 -9.02 -6.80
N GLY A 34 11.02 -8.92 -5.48
CA GLY A 34 11.92 -9.69 -4.62
C GLY A 34 12.01 -9.12 -3.20
N ILE A 35 12.68 -9.85 -2.31
CA ILE A 35 12.69 -9.63 -0.85
C ILE A 35 12.96 -8.17 -0.48
N LEU A 36 14.07 -7.59 -0.97
CA LEU A 36 14.46 -6.23 -0.63
C LEU A 36 13.43 -5.20 -1.13
N SER A 37 12.94 -5.36 -2.37
CA SER A 37 11.93 -4.46 -2.92
C SER A 37 10.59 -4.56 -2.19
N ALA A 38 10.23 -5.76 -1.72
CA ALA A 38 9.01 -5.98 -0.94
C ALA A 38 9.13 -5.38 0.46
N ALA A 39 10.31 -5.45 1.09
CA ALA A 39 10.58 -4.80 2.36
C ALA A 39 10.46 -3.27 2.26
N ILE A 40 11.02 -2.67 1.20
CA ILE A 40 10.94 -1.22 0.96
C ILE A 40 9.48 -0.78 0.70
N ASP A 41 8.74 -1.52 -0.12
CA ASP A 41 7.31 -1.22 -0.36
C ASP A 41 6.49 -1.38 0.94
N GLY A 42 6.77 -2.40 1.74
CA GLY A 42 6.14 -2.58 3.05
C GLY A 42 6.37 -1.41 4.01
N ILE A 43 7.58 -0.84 4.03
CA ILE A 43 7.88 0.36 4.84
C ILE A 43 7.03 1.55 4.37
N ARG A 44 6.95 1.79 3.05
CA ARG A 44 6.17 2.90 2.49
C ARG A 44 4.68 2.77 2.83
N VAL A 45 4.13 1.57 2.70
CA VAL A 45 2.74 1.28 3.07
C VAL A 45 2.52 1.48 4.56
N ALA A 46 3.42 0.96 5.42
CA ALA A 46 3.30 1.13 6.86
C ALA A 46 3.32 2.62 7.28
N GLU A 47 4.15 3.45 6.65
CA GLU A 47 4.15 4.89 6.87
C GLU A 47 2.81 5.54 6.48
N ALA A 48 2.25 5.16 5.34
CA ALA A 48 0.97 5.70 4.89
C ALA A 48 -0.19 5.30 5.80
N VAL A 49 -0.28 4.01 6.17
CA VAL A 49 -1.24 3.50 7.16
C VAL A 49 -1.12 4.26 8.48
N THR A 50 0.11 4.48 8.95
CA THR A 50 0.33 5.20 10.21
C THR A 50 -0.19 6.64 10.10
N ARG A 51 0.06 7.34 8.98
CA ARG A 51 -0.47 8.70 8.77
C ARG A 51 -2.00 8.71 8.75
N ASP A 52 -2.63 7.75 8.07
CA ASP A 52 -4.09 7.62 8.03
C ASP A 52 -4.69 7.36 9.40
N LEU A 53 -4.09 6.47 10.19
CA LEU A 53 -4.53 6.18 11.56
C LEU A 53 -4.39 7.41 12.47
N LEU A 54 -3.29 8.15 12.35
CA LEU A 54 -3.09 9.39 13.11
C LEU A 54 -4.07 10.49 12.69
N ALA A 55 -4.36 10.61 11.39
CA ALA A 55 -5.35 11.56 10.87
C ALA A 55 -6.77 11.19 11.31
N ALA A 56 -7.13 9.90 11.28
CA ALA A 56 -8.43 9.40 11.72
C ALA A 56 -8.64 9.62 13.23
N GLY A 57 -7.60 9.41 14.04
CA GLY A 57 -7.62 9.60 15.50
C GLY A 57 -7.74 11.05 15.98
N GLY A 58 -7.60 12.04 15.09
CA GLY A 58 -7.70 13.47 15.41
C GLY A 58 -9.07 14.11 15.16
N SER A 59 -10.06 13.36 14.66
CA SER A 59 -11.35 13.91 14.20
C SER A 59 -12.44 14.02 15.27
N CYS A 60 -12.11 13.75 16.54
CA CYS A 60 -13.03 14.01 17.64
C CYS A 60 -12.88 15.48 18.10
N ALA A 61 -13.50 16.39 17.37
CA ALA A 61 -13.74 17.78 17.78
C ALA A 61 -15.20 18.17 17.47
#